data_AF-G9ABA4-F1
#
_entry.id   AF-G9ABA4-F1
#
_cell.length_a   1.000
_cell.length_b   1.000
_cell.length_c   1.000
_cell.angle_alpha   90.00
_cell.angle_beta   90.00
_cell.angle_gamma   90.00
#
_symmetry.space_group_name_H-M   'P 1'
#
loop_
_entity.id
_entity.type
_entity.pdbx_description
1 polymer ?
#
loop_
_entity_poly.entity_id
_entity_poly.type
_entity_poly.pdbx_seq_one_letter_code
_entity_poly.pdbx_strand_id
1 'polypeptide(L)' 'MAKRLAKNTSPTKETEAELVEQVVSDWCKMHQVDPISHTAVMEGLRVLYMIREFDLTDREELLKELLASDEEGA' A
#
# COMPACT_ATOMS: atom_id res chain seq x y z
N MET A 1 24.30 18.29 7.68
CA MET A 1 23.28 18.24 6.61
C MET A 1 21.93 17.94 7.25
N ALA A 2 20.86 18.48 6.66
CA ALA A 2 19.59 18.81 7.32
C ALA A 2 18.92 17.68 8.12
N LYS A 3 18.50 18.01 9.35
CA LYS A 3 17.56 17.24 10.16
C LYS A 3 16.23 17.14 9.39
N ARG A 4 15.93 15.98 8.81
CA ARG A 4 14.54 15.64 8.47
C ARG A 4 13.82 15.37 9.79
N LEU A 5 13.16 16.40 10.31
CA LEU A 5 12.21 16.27 11.40
C LEU A 5 10.95 15.62 10.80
N ALA A 6 11.01 14.30 10.55
CA ALA A 6 9.81 13.53 10.28
C ALA A 6 9.00 13.56 11.58
N LYS A 7 7.84 14.21 11.55
CA LYS A 7 6.85 14.07 12.62
C LYS A 7 6.45 12.60 12.61
N ASN A 8 6.96 11.82 13.56
CA ASN A 8 6.53 10.46 13.85
C ASN A 8 5.11 10.49 14.40
N THR A 9 4.13 10.71 13.53
CA THR A 9 2.75 10.30 13.81
C THR A 9 2.55 9.05 13.00
N SER A 10 2.63 7.88 13.65
CA SER A 10 2.16 6.62 13.07
C SER A 10 0.77 6.85 12.47
N PRO A 11 0.48 6.29 11.29
CA PRO A 11 -0.78 6.52 10.62
C PRO A 11 -1.95 6.19 11.56
N THR A 12 -2.95 7.07 11.60
CA THR A 12 -4.23 6.75 12.24
C THR A 12 -4.98 5.75 11.37
N LYS A 13 -5.92 5.00 11.95
CA LYS A 13 -6.76 4.04 11.19
C LYS A 13 -7.44 4.66 9.96
N GLU A 14 -7.82 5.93 10.03
CA GLU A 14 -8.43 6.66 8.91
C GLU A 14 -7.39 6.92 7.80
N THR A 15 -6.18 7.35 8.15
CA THR A 15 -5.09 7.54 7.18
C THR A 15 -4.56 6.24 6.60
N GLU A 16 -4.59 5.13 7.37
CA GLU A 16 -4.27 3.79 6.86
C GLU A 16 -5.27 3.37 5.78
N ALA A 17 -6.56 3.56 6.03
CA ALA A 17 -7.62 3.20 5.09
C ALA A 17 -7.52 4.02 3.78
N GLU A 18 -7.29 5.32 3.88
CA GLU A 18 -7.08 6.19 2.71
C GLU A 18 -5.84 5.76 1.91
N LEU A 19 -4.74 5.44 2.60
CA LEU A 19 -3.51 4.99 1.94
C LEU A 19 -3.70 3.64 1.23
N VAL A 20 -4.37 2.69 1.88
CA VAL A 20 -4.74 1.40 1.27
C VAL A 20 -5.59 1.61 0.02
N GLU A 21 -6.63 2.44 0.09
CA GLU A 21 -7.52 2.71 -1.04
C GLU A 21 -6.75 3.30 -2.24
N GLN A 22 -5.84 4.24 -1.98
CA GLN A 22 -5.01 4.84 -3.02
C GLN A 22 -4.09 3.81 -3.68
N VAL A 23 -3.33 3.04 -2.90
CA VAL A 23 -2.38 2.05 -3.43
C VAL A 23 -3.08 0.96 -4.23
N VAL A 24 -4.17 0.40 -3.70
CA VAL A 24 -4.94 -0.66 -4.39
C VAL A 24 -5.59 -0.11 -5.67
N SER A 25 -6.07 1.13 -5.65
CA SER A 25 -6.64 1.76 -6.85
C SER A 25 -5.60 1.90 -7.96
N ASP A 26 -4.35 2.21 -7.62
CA ASP A 26 -3.27 2.28 -8.60
C ASP A 26 -2.89 0.90 -9.14
N TRP A 27 -2.77 -0.08 -8.25
CA TRP A 27 -2.50 -1.47 -8.62
C TRP A 27 -3.59 -2.01 -9.57
N CYS A 28 -4.87 -1.75 -9.26
CA CYS A 28 -6.00 -2.16 -10.12
C CYS A 28 -5.95 -1.50 -11.50
N LYS A 29 -5.58 -0.22 -11.59
CA LYS A 29 -5.42 0.48 -12.88
C LYS A 29 -4.30 -0.11 -13.72
N MET A 30 -3.18 -0.50 -13.10
CA MET A 30 -2.04 -1.09 -13.81
C MET A 30 -2.37 -2.48 -14.37
N HIS A 31 -3.05 -3.31 -13.58
CA HIS A 31 -3.42 -4.69 -13.98
C HIS A 31 -4.77 -4.80 -14.70
N GLN A 32 -5.49 -3.69 -14.85
CA GLN A 32 -6.86 -3.65 -15.39
C GLN A 32 -7.83 -4.59 -14.65
N VAL A 33 -7.69 -4.63 -13.32
CA VAL A 33 -8.54 -5.44 -12.42
C VAL A 33 -9.68 -4.58 -11.86
N ASP A 34 -10.86 -5.18 -11.67
CA ASP A 34 -11.99 -4.52 -11.02
C ASP A 34 -11.65 -4.20 -9.54
N PRO A 35 -11.74 -2.94 -9.10
CA PRO A 35 -11.48 -2.55 -7.71
C PRO A 35 -12.35 -3.24 -6.65
N ILE A 36 -13.50 -3.80 -7.03
CA ILE A 36 -14.36 -4.59 -6.11
C ILE A 36 -14.14 -6.10 -6.21
N SER A 37 -13.19 -6.54 -7.05
CA SER A 37 -12.85 -7.95 -7.17
C SER A 37 -12.25 -8.51 -5.88
N HIS A 38 -12.38 -9.83 -5.70
CA HIS A 38 -11.72 -10.54 -4.60
C HIS A 38 -10.20 -10.28 -4.59
N THR A 39 -9.56 -10.23 -5.76
CA THR A 39 -8.13 -9.92 -5.89
C THR A 39 -7.79 -8.53 -5.34
N ALA A 40 -8.54 -7.49 -5.72
CA ALA A 40 -8.33 -6.14 -5.21
C ALA A 40 -8.46 -6.07 -3.68
N VAL A 41 -9.43 -6.80 -3.09
CA VAL A 41 -9.59 -6.89 -1.64
C VAL A 41 -8.39 -7.56 -0.97
N MET A 42 -7.86 -8.65 -1.55
CA MET A 42 -6.69 -9.34 -1.01
C MET A 42 -5.44 -8.47 -1.05
N GLU A 43 -5.24 -7.72 -2.14
CA GLU A 43 -4.15 -6.76 -2.23
C GLU A 43 -4.31 -5.61 -1.22
N GLY A 44 -5.54 -5.15 -0.96
CA GLY A 44 -5.80 -4.18 0.11
C GLY A 44 -5.42 -4.67 1.50
N LEU A 45 -5.71 -5.94 1.80
CA LEU A 45 -5.27 -6.57 3.06
C LEU A 45 -3.74 -6.67 3.14
N ARG A 46 -3.07 -6.95 2.01
CA ARG A 46 -1.61 -6.99 1.93
C ARG A 46 -0.98 -5.62 2.16
N VAL A 47 -1.53 -4.57 1.57
CA VAL A 47 -1.10 -3.18 1.83
C VAL A 47 -1.27 -2.81 3.29
N LEU A 48 -2.42 -3.15 3.91
CA LEU A 48 -2.64 -2.90 5.32
C LEU A 48 -1.63 -3.65 6.22
N TYR A 49 -1.32 -4.90 5.87
CA TYR A 49 -0.27 -5.67 6.55
C TYR A 49 1.09 -4.99 6.44
N MET A 50 1.46 -4.51 5.25
CA MET A 50 2.73 -3.81 5.03
C MET A 50 2.85 -2.51 5.85
N ILE A 51 1.76 -1.74 5.92
CA ILE A 51 1.70 -0.54 6.76
C ILE A 51 1.93 -0.89 8.24
N ARG A 52 1.25 -1.92 8.75
CA ARG A 52 1.25 -2.21 10.19
C ARG A 52 2.49 -2.95 10.68
N GLU A 53 2.98 -3.92 9.92
CA GLU A 53 4.12 -4.72 10.35
C GLU A 53 5.47 -4.09 9.99
N PHE A 54 5.52 -3.27 8.95
CA PHE A 54 6.78 -2.68 8.47
C PHE A 54 6.82 -1.14 8.55
N ASP A 55 5.77 -0.49 9.07
CA ASP A 55 5.64 0.98 9.15
C ASP A 55 5.83 1.67 7.79
N LEU A 56 5.48 0.96 6.70
CA LEU A 56 5.54 1.49 5.34
C LEU A 56 4.38 2.45 5.12
N THR A 57 4.69 3.74 5.03
CA THR A 57 3.70 4.83 4.91
C THR A 57 3.82 5.61 3.61
N ASP A 58 4.80 5.28 2.77
CA ASP A 58 4.97 5.88 1.45
C ASP A 58 4.18 5.09 0.40
N ARG A 59 3.34 5.80 -0.37
CA ARG A 59 2.46 5.21 -1.39
C ARG A 59 3.24 4.55 -2.53
N GLU A 60 4.33 5.16 -2.98
CA GLU A 60 5.12 4.62 -4.10
C GLU A 60 5.91 3.38 -3.66
N GLU A 61 6.44 3.40 -2.43
CA GLU A 61 7.11 2.25 -1.82
C GLU A 61 6.14 1.07 -1.64
N LEU A 62 4.95 1.31 -1.06
CA LEU A 62 3.92 0.28 -0.91
C LEU A 62 3.50 -0.32 -2.26
N LEU A 63 3.31 0.51 -3.28
CA LEU A 63 2.94 0.04 -4.62
C LEU A 63 4.05 -0.81 -5.24
N LYS A 64 5.32 -0.41 -5.09
CA LYS A 64 6.46 -1.15 -5.60
C LYS A 64 6.59 -2.52 -4.95
N GLU A 65 6.47 -2.60 -3.62
CA GLU A 65 6.52 -3.87 -2.89
C GLU A 65 5.35 -4.79 -3.27
N LEU A 66 4.16 -4.21 -3.50
CA LEU A 66 2.98 -4.93 -3.98
C LEU A 66 3.20 -5.52 -5.39
N LEU A 67 3.89 -4.80 -6.28
CA LEU A 67 4.23 -5.29 -7.62
C LEU A 67 5.31 -6.37 -7.60
N ALA A 68 6.39 -6.17 -6.83
CA ALA A 68 7.47 -7.16 -6.70
C ALA A 68 6.94 -8.51 -6.19
N SER A 69 5.95 -8.44 -5.30
CA SER A 69 5.25 -9.58 -4.75
C SER A 69 4.41 -10.40 -5.74
N ASP A 70 3.97 -9.80 -6.85
CA ASP A 70 3.22 -10.48 -7.91
C ASP A 70 4.17 -11.24 -8.86
N GLU A 71 5.36 -10.67 -9.10
CA GLU A 71 6.38 -11.27 -9.97
C GLU A 71 7.04 -12.52 -9.34
N GLU A 72 7.15 -12.61 -8.01
CA GLU A 72 7.72 -13.78 -7.32
C GLU A 72 6.77 -15.00 -7.30
N GLY A 73 5.52 -14.85 -7.74
CA GLY A 73 4.51 -15.92 -7.79
C GLY A 73 4.36 -16.63 -9.15
N ALA A 74 5.13 -16.24 -10.18
CA ALA A 74 4.98 -16.70 -11.56
C ALA A 74 5.99 -17.79 -11.99
#